data_AF-A0A372RU74-F1
#
_entry.id   AF-A0A372RU74-F1
#
_cell.length_a   1.000
_cell.length_b   1.000
_cell.length_c   1.000
_cell.angle_alpha   90.00
_cell.angle_beta   90.00
_cell.angle_gamma   90.00
#
_symmetry.space_group_name_H-M   'P 1'
#
loop_
_entity.id
_entity.type
_entity.pdbx_description
1 polymer ?
#
loop_
_entity_poly.entity_id
_entity_poly.type
_entity_poly.pdbx_seq_one_letter_code
_entity_poly.pdbx_strand_id
1 'polypeptide(L)'
;MSSRQDGDLDYMDFIKNESNIDFGKCLDCRKERSSIGWCKDCEINALKNNFTNWTSGNINMDNFIKHTQLHANESVDYLEYVNFDQFDLMKDTNKGGAFSTIFSAVWMEGPR
;
A
#
# COMPACT_ATOMS: atom_id res chain seq x y z
N MET A 1 -19.73 -22.14 -16.97
CA MET A 1 -19.50 -22.19 -15.51
C MET A 1 -17.99 -22.15 -15.31
N SER A 2 -17.44 -20.95 -15.11
CA SER A 2 -15.99 -20.75 -14.96
C SER A 2 -15.70 -20.63 -13.47
N SER A 3 -15.18 -21.70 -12.88
CA SER A 3 -14.66 -21.75 -11.53
C SER A 3 -13.32 -21.00 -11.51
N ARG A 4 -13.30 -19.83 -10.87
CA ARG A 4 -12.08 -19.11 -10.53
C ARG A 4 -11.29 -19.96 -9.54
N GLN A 5 -9.98 -20.08 -9.76
CA GLN A 5 -9.06 -20.80 -8.89
C GLN A 5 -8.88 -20.00 -7.60
N ASP A 6 -9.41 -20.52 -6.50
CA ASP A 6 -9.16 -20.10 -5.11
C ASP A 6 -7.77 -20.58 -4.60
N GLY A 7 -6.83 -20.85 -5.52
CA GLY A 7 -5.61 -21.62 -5.23
C GLY A 7 -4.49 -20.85 -4.51
N ASP A 8 -4.50 -19.52 -4.56
CA ASP A 8 -3.46 -18.71 -3.92
C ASP A 8 -3.66 -18.56 -2.40
N LEU A 9 -4.92 -18.59 -1.93
CA LEU A 9 -5.23 -18.53 -0.49
C LEU A 9 -4.95 -19.87 0.20
N ASP A 10 -5.33 -20.99 -0.42
CA ASP A 10 -5.09 -22.33 0.11
C ASP A 10 -3.59 -22.66 0.19
N TYR A 11 -2.76 -22.17 -0.75
CA TYR A 11 -1.31 -22.39 -0.72
C TYR A 11 -0.62 -21.62 0.42
N MET A 12 -1.02 -20.36 0.65
CA MET A 12 -0.49 -19.56 1.77
C MET A 12 -0.95 -20.08 3.13
N ASP A 13 -2.17 -20.61 3.22
CA ASP A 13 -2.66 -21.25 4.45
C ASP A 13 -2.02 -22.63 4.69
N PHE A 14 -1.63 -23.36 3.64
CA PHE A 14 -0.81 -24.58 3.75
C PHE A 14 0.61 -24.28 4.25
N ILE A 15 1.27 -23.23 3.75
CA ILE A 15 2.61 -22.78 4.19
C ILE A 15 2.57 -22.33 5.66
N LYS A 16 1.54 -21.59 6.09
CA LYS A 16 1.36 -21.20 7.50
C LYS A 16 1.18 -22.39 8.44
N ASN A 17 0.64 -23.51 7.94
CA ASN A 17 0.34 -24.70 8.73
C ASN A 17 1.57 -25.64 8.88
N GLU A 18 2.51 -25.64 7.92
CA GLU A 18 3.75 -26.44 8.00
C GLU A 18 4.97 -25.66 8.49
N SER A 19 4.98 -24.33 8.37
CA SER A 19 6.10 -23.51 8.81
C SER A 19 5.62 -22.50 9.85
N ASN A 20 5.97 -22.73 11.12
CA ASN A 20 6.02 -21.68 12.14
C ASN A 20 7.08 -20.64 11.70
N ILE A 21 6.76 -19.82 10.70
CA ILE A 21 7.65 -18.75 10.25
C ILE A 21 7.61 -17.68 11.32
N ASP A 22 8.59 -17.73 12.21
CA ASP A 22 8.83 -16.69 13.20
C ASP A 22 9.55 -15.52 12.51
N PHE A 23 8.80 -14.46 12.19
CA PHE A 23 9.34 -13.20 11.68
C PHE A 23 10.07 -12.38 12.76
N GLY A 24 10.07 -12.87 14.00
CA GLY A 24 10.64 -12.23 15.16
C GLY A 24 9.78 -11.08 15.70
N LYS A 25 10.28 -10.49 16.78
CA LYS A 25 9.62 -9.34 17.44
C LYS A 25 10.00 -8.03 16.79
N CYS A 26 9.03 -7.13 16.70
CA CYS A 26 9.24 -5.75 16.32
C CYS A 26 10.18 -5.04 17.30
N LEU A 27 11.12 -4.24 16.79
CA LEU A 27 12.07 -3.50 17.63
C LEU A 27 11.38 -2.37 18.41
N ASP A 28 10.34 -1.77 17.83
CA ASP A 28 9.66 -0.61 18.41
C ASP A 28 8.60 -1.00 19.45
N CYS A 29 7.73 -1.97 19.13
CA CYS A 29 6.58 -2.31 19.98
C CYS A 29 6.68 -3.68 20.68
N ARG A 30 7.72 -4.48 20.39
CA ARG A 30 7.98 -5.82 20.96
C ARG A 30 6.94 -6.91 20.67
N LYS A 31 5.90 -6.61 19.88
CA LYS A 31 4.95 -7.60 19.37
C LYS A 31 5.54 -8.40 18.21
N GLU A 32 4.93 -9.54 17.90
CA GLU A 32 5.30 -10.34 16.73
C GLU A 32 5.09 -9.56 15.44
N ARG A 33 6.00 -9.74 14.50
CA ARG A 33 5.90 -9.17 13.14
C ARG A 33 4.99 -10.03 12.28
N SER A 34 4.34 -9.39 11.31
CA SER A 34 3.49 -10.07 10.33
C SER A 34 4.27 -10.53 9.11
N SER A 35 5.43 -9.93 8.83
CA SER A 35 6.36 -10.35 7.79
C SER A 35 7.78 -9.86 8.08
N ILE A 36 8.75 -10.25 7.25
CA ILE A 36 10.16 -9.86 7.40
C ILE A 36 10.28 -8.34 7.32
N GLY A 37 10.81 -7.73 8.37
CA GLY A 37 11.07 -6.28 8.41
C GLY A 37 9.83 -5.39 8.63
N TRP A 38 8.63 -5.96 8.74
CA TRP A 38 7.39 -5.19 8.84
C TRP A 38 6.55 -5.55 10.06
N CYS A 39 5.99 -4.54 10.72
CA CYS A 39 5.10 -4.70 11.87
C CYS A 39 3.77 -4.02 11.60
N LYS A 40 2.72 -4.83 11.43
CA LYS A 40 1.35 -4.39 11.14
C LYS A 40 0.86 -3.30 12.08
N ASP A 41 1.02 -3.54 13.38
CA ASP A 41 0.54 -2.59 14.39
C ASP A 41 1.29 -1.26 14.33
N CYS A 42 2.62 -1.29 14.15
CA CYS A 42 3.42 -0.07 14.05
C CYS A 42 3.07 0.72 12.78
N GLU A 43 2.98 0.03 11.64
CA GLU A 43 2.71 0.69 10.35
C GLU A 43 1.30 1.29 10.34
N ILE A 44 0.27 0.53 10.73
CA ILE A 44 -1.10 1.03 10.80
C ILE A 44 -1.22 2.22 11.76
N ASN A 45 -0.52 2.19 12.90
CA ASN A 45 -0.52 3.32 13.82
C ASN A 45 0.19 4.55 13.23
N ALA A 46 1.30 4.37 12.52
CA ALA A 46 1.99 5.46 11.83
C ALA A 46 1.11 6.08 10.73
N LEU A 47 0.42 5.24 9.95
CA LEU A 47 -0.53 5.67 8.92
C LEU A 47 -1.70 6.46 9.53
N LYS A 48 -2.32 5.94 10.60
CA LYS A 48 -3.41 6.63 11.32
C LYS A 48 -3.02 8.02 11.80
N ASN A 49 -1.81 8.16 12.35
CA ASN A 49 -1.29 9.46 12.80
C ASN A 49 -1.11 10.47 11.65
N ASN A 50 -1.01 9.99 10.40
CA ASN A 50 -0.88 10.82 9.21
C ASN A 50 -2.20 11.08 8.46
N PHE A 51 -3.33 10.47 8.86
CA PHE A 51 -4.61 10.62 8.14
C PHE A 51 -5.17 12.04 8.09
N THR A 52 -4.74 12.91 9.01
CA THR A 52 -5.10 14.33 9.05
C THR A 52 -4.13 15.21 8.29
N ASN A 53 -2.97 14.68 7.89
CA ASN A 53 -1.90 15.45 7.24
C ASN A 53 -2.07 15.52 5.71
N TRP A 54 -3.03 14.78 5.15
CA TRP A 54 -3.32 14.81 3.72
C TRP A 54 -4.81 14.58 3.44
N THR A 55 -5.24 15.09 2.29
CA THR A 55 -6.55 14.81 1.67
C THR A 55 -6.40 14.99 0.17
N SER A 56 -7.05 14.13 -0.63
CA SER A 56 -7.15 14.33 -2.08
C SER A 56 -8.16 15.41 -2.46
N GLY A 57 -8.91 15.96 -1.50
CA GLY A 57 -10.11 16.77 -1.74
C GLY A 57 -11.35 15.95 -2.13
N ASN A 58 -11.20 14.63 -2.30
CA ASN A 58 -12.30 13.71 -2.57
C ASN A 58 -12.49 12.72 -1.41
N ILE A 59 -13.56 12.94 -0.63
CA ILE A 59 -13.82 12.14 0.58
C ILE A 59 -13.99 10.64 0.32
N ASN A 60 -14.55 10.26 -0.83
CA ASN A 60 -14.73 8.84 -1.17
C ASN A 60 -13.39 8.17 -1.47
N MET A 61 -12.51 8.87 -2.20
CA MET A 61 -11.16 8.38 -2.48
C MET A 61 -10.30 8.31 -1.22
N ASP A 62 -10.36 9.36 -0.38
CA ASP A 62 -9.64 9.39 0.90
C ASP A 62 -10.07 8.22 1.80
N ASN A 63 -11.38 7.99 1.93
CA ASN A 63 -11.91 6.89 2.72
C ASN A 63 -11.49 5.52 2.16
N PHE A 64 -11.47 5.37 0.84
CA PHE A 64 -11.01 4.13 0.20
C PHE A 64 -9.52 3.87 0.48
N ILE A 65 -8.65 4.87 0.29
CA ILE A 65 -7.22 4.74 0.57
C ILE A 65 -6.99 4.41 2.05
N LYS A 66 -7.58 5.17 2.97
CA LYS A 66 -7.50 4.92 4.43
C LYS A 66 -7.99 3.52 4.80
N HIS A 67 -9.06 3.05 4.14
CA HIS A 67 -9.55 1.69 4.35
C HIS A 67 -8.51 0.64 3.95
N THR A 68 -7.85 0.76 2.79
CA THR A 68 -6.77 -0.19 2.40
C THR A 68 -5.61 -0.15 3.40
N GLN A 69 -5.19 1.04 3.83
CA GLN A 69 -4.12 1.24 4.81
C GLN A 69 -4.41 0.61 6.18
N LEU A 70 -5.66 0.68 6.64
CA LEU A 70 -6.08 0.10 7.92
C LEU A 70 -6.17 -1.44 7.91
N HIS A 71 -6.30 -2.04 6.73
CA HIS A 71 -6.52 -3.49 6.57
C HIS A 71 -5.35 -4.22 5.92
N ALA A 72 -4.22 -3.54 5.70
CA ALA A 72 -3.00 -4.13 5.16
C ALA A 72 -2.52 -5.32 5.99
N ASN A 73 -2.07 -6.38 5.33
CA ASN A 73 -1.40 -7.51 5.98
C ASN A 73 0.11 -7.50 5.77
N GLU A 74 0.58 -6.81 4.73
CA GLU A 74 1.98 -6.58 4.42
C GLU A 74 2.23 -5.15 3.93
N SER A 75 3.50 -4.79 3.73
CA SER A 75 3.90 -3.44 3.27
C SER A 75 3.40 -3.09 1.87
N VAL A 76 3.08 -4.09 1.05
CA VAL A 76 2.63 -3.92 -0.34
C VAL A 76 1.11 -3.99 -0.52
N ASP A 77 0.37 -4.22 0.56
CA ASP A 77 -1.08 -4.52 0.50
C ASP A 77 -1.99 -3.28 0.55
N TYR A 78 -1.43 -2.08 0.55
CA TYR A 78 -2.21 -0.84 0.67
C TYR A 78 -1.81 0.22 -0.34
N LEU A 79 -2.74 1.15 -0.58
CA LEU A 79 -2.51 2.29 -1.45
C LEU A 79 -1.82 3.41 -0.69
N GLU A 80 -0.78 3.97 -1.30
CA GLU A 80 -0.12 5.18 -0.81
C GLU A 80 -0.78 6.43 -1.44
N TYR A 81 -1.05 7.42 -0.60
CA TYR A 81 -1.40 8.75 -1.09
C TYR A 81 -0.13 9.56 -1.30
N VAL A 82 0.10 9.98 -2.53
CA VAL A 82 1.25 10.80 -2.92
C VAL A 82 0.74 12.18 -3.32
N ASN A 83 1.19 13.22 -2.62
CA ASN A 83 0.85 14.59 -3.02
C ASN A 83 1.52 14.89 -4.36
N PHE A 84 0.82 15.61 -5.22
CA PHE A 84 1.28 16.01 -6.53
C PHE A 84 2.62 16.78 -6.47
N ASP A 85 2.84 17.55 -5.40
CA ASP A 85 4.08 18.30 -5.18
C ASP A 85 5.34 17.42 -4.99
N GLN A 86 5.20 16.10 -4.84
CA GLN A 86 6.33 15.16 -4.77
C GLN A 86 6.84 14.72 -6.16
N PHE A 87 6.14 15.11 -7.23
CA PHE A 87 6.51 14.80 -8.59
C PHE A 87 7.22 15.99 -9.24
N ASP A 88 8.41 15.76 -9.79
CA ASP A 88 9.18 16.76 -10.53
C ASP A 88 9.34 16.34 -12.01
N LEU A 89 9.87 17.25 -12.83
CA LEU A 89 10.19 17.03 -14.24
C LEU A 89 8.98 16.53 -15.05
N MET A 90 7.81 17.10 -14.77
CA MET A 90 6.59 16.80 -15.49
C MET A 90 6.73 17.11 -16.98
N LYS A 91 6.56 16.09 -17.81
CA LYS A 91 6.56 16.21 -19.27
C LYS A 91 5.23 15.73 -19.80
N ASP A 92 4.60 16.54 -20.65
CA ASP A 92 3.42 16.12 -21.39
C ASP A 92 3.85 15.03 -22.39
N THR A 93 3.15 13.89 -22.32
CA THR A 93 3.38 12.75 -23.21
C THR A 93 2.28 12.61 -24.27
N ASN A 94 1.36 13.58 -24.33
CA ASN A 94 0.26 13.55 -25.28
C ASN A 94 0.76 13.43 -26.71
N LYS A 95 0.27 12.38 -27.36
CA LYS A 95 0.21 12.29 -28.82
C LYS A 95 -1.16 12.82 -29.22
N GLY A 96 -1.21 13.79 -30.13
CA GLY A 96 -2.44 14.53 -30.45
C GLY A 96 -3.65 13.63 -30.72
N GLY A 97 -4.82 14.03 -30.20
CA GLY A 97 -6.11 13.35 -30.40
C GLY A 97 -6.67 12.58 -29.20
N ALA A 98 -6.01 12.58 -28.04
CA ALA A 98 -6.50 11.92 -26.82
C ALA A 98 -7.48 12.81 -26.01
N PHE A 99 -8.46 12.18 -25.35
CA PHE A 99 -9.45 12.82 -24.47
C PHE A 99 -8.93 13.16 -23.06
N SER A 100 -7.69 12.78 -22.77
CA SER A 100 -7.02 13.02 -21.48
C SER A 100 -5.59 13.49 -21.71
N THR A 101 -5.04 14.19 -20.74
CA THR A 101 -3.63 14.58 -20.72
C THR A 101 -2.84 13.58 -19.89
N ILE A 102 -1.81 12.99 -20.48
CA ILE A 102 -0.92 12.04 -19.82
C ILE A 102 0.42 12.73 -19.58
N PHE A 103 0.86 12.75 -18.32
CA PHE A 103 2.18 13.27 -17.94
C PHE A 103 3.10 12.13 -17.49
N SER A 104 4.38 12.23 -17.84
CA SER A 104 5.44 11.50 -17.16
C SER A 104 6.10 12.42 -16.13
N ALA A 105 6.43 11.90 -14.96
CA ALA A 105 7.12 12.65 -13.91
C ALA A 105 8.12 11.75 -13.16
N VAL A 106 9.04 12.38 -12.43
CA VAL A 106 9.94 11.71 -11.50
C VAL A 106 9.38 11.85 -10.09
N TRP A 107 9.18 10.72 -9.40
CA TRP A 107 8.81 10.72 -7.99
C TRP A 107 10.09 10.81 -7.14
N MET A 108 10.31 11.96 -6.51
CA MET A 108 11.60 12.26 -5.87
C MET A 108 11.89 11.39 -4.64
N GLU A 109 10.87 11.15 -3.82
CA GLU A 109 10.98 10.33 -2.60
C GLU A 109 10.81 8.83 -2.89
N GLY A 110 10.21 8.50 -4.04
CA GLY A 110 9.95 7.12 -4.45
C GLY A 110 8.89 6.41 -3.60
N PRO A 111 8.50 5.19 -4.02
CA PRO A 111 7.61 4.34 -3.24
C PRO A 111 8.28 3.92 -1.94
N ARG A 112 7.48 3.91 -0.88
CA ARG A 112 7.91 3.50 0.45
C ARG A 112 8.09 1.98 0.60
#